data_AF-C0DW66-F1
#
_entry.id   AF-C0DW66-F1
#
_cell.length_a   1.000
_cell.length_b   1.000
_cell.length_c   1.000
_cell.angle_alpha   90.00
_cell.angle_beta   90.00
_cell.angle_gamma   90.00
#
_symmetry.space_group_name_H-M   'P 1'
#
loop_
_entity.id
_entity.type
_entity.pdbx_description
1 polymer ?
#
loop_
_entity_poly.entity_id
_entity_poly.type
_entity_poly.pdbx_seq_one_letter_code
_entity_poly.pdbx_strand_id
1 'polypeptide(L)'
;MLPALYRLLTRLLGRPLARHLLAKRSRRSPAYLLHQGERFGEPLDNPVQHAIWVHAVSVGETRAAVPLVQALRRRFPDAPLLLTQMTPTGRATAESLFPDAQCRYLPYDHPAWTAAFLAQHKPRFGIIMETEIWPNLLAACRAANLPVFLANARLSEQSAQGYRRWPSLFAPALQSFRSVLAQTEADAERLRSIGAENVLVCGNTKYDIAPPAAMRELAAAFKQRIGGRPVVVCASTRFHQNQDEALLLLQEWQQYQGDALLVIVPRHPERFDAVAEGAAALGLRVQR
;
A
#
# COMPACT_ATOMS: atom_id res chain seq x y z
N MET A 1 -22.98 -21.93 -11.08
CA MET A 1 -23.06 -21.25 -12.39
C MET A 1 -22.24 -19.96 -12.44
N LEU A 2 -22.33 -19.07 -11.45
CA LEU A 2 -21.64 -17.77 -11.47
C LEU A 2 -20.10 -17.83 -11.61
N PRO A 3 -19.35 -18.73 -10.92
CA PRO A 3 -17.89 -18.83 -11.14
C PRO A 3 -17.50 -19.29 -12.55
N ALA A 4 -18.32 -20.14 -13.18
CA ALA A 4 -18.10 -20.58 -14.55
C ALA A 4 -18.36 -19.43 -15.54
N LEU A 5 -19.43 -18.65 -15.31
CA LEU A 5 -19.72 -17.44 -16.08
C LEU A 5 -18.61 -16.40 -15.95
N TYR A 6 -18.14 -16.14 -14.72
CA TYR A 6 -17.00 -15.25 -14.48
C TYR A 6 -15.74 -15.68 -15.23
N ARG A 7 -15.41 -16.98 -15.18
CA ARG A 7 -14.30 -17.56 -15.96
C ARG A 7 -14.50 -17.42 -17.47
N LEU A 8 -15.71 -17.61 -17.97
CA LEU A 8 -16.00 -17.45 -19.39
C LEU A 8 -15.86 -15.99 -19.82
N LEU A 9 -16.43 -15.04 -19.07
CA LEU A 9 -16.35 -13.62 -19.36
C LEU A 9 -14.91 -13.10 -19.32
N THR A 10 -14.14 -13.49 -18.30
CA THR A 10 -12.72 -13.12 -18.21
C THR A 10 -11.92 -13.70 -19.37
N ARG A 11 -12.20 -14.93 -19.83
CA ARG A 11 -11.58 -15.53 -21.03
C ARG A 11 -11.88 -14.78 -22.32
N LEU A 12 -13.15 -14.46 -22.56
CA LEU A 12 -13.59 -13.83 -23.81
C LEU A 12 -13.28 -12.33 -23.87
N LEU A 13 -13.52 -11.63 -22.77
CA LEU A 13 -13.46 -10.17 -22.72
C LEU A 13 -12.19 -9.61 -22.07
N GLY A 14 -11.45 -10.43 -21.31
CA GLY A 14 -10.32 -9.97 -20.51
C GLY A 14 -9.24 -9.28 -21.32
N ARG A 15 -8.77 -9.90 -22.42
CA ARG A 15 -7.69 -9.35 -23.26
C ARG A 15 -8.08 -8.07 -23.99
N PRO A 16 -9.20 -8.00 -24.73
CA PRO A 16 -9.58 -6.77 -25.42
C PRO A 16 -9.87 -5.62 -24.44
N LEU A 17 -10.57 -5.89 -23.33
CA LEU A 17 -10.88 -4.88 -22.33
C LEU A 17 -9.61 -4.34 -21.65
N ALA A 18 -8.71 -5.23 -21.22
CA ALA A 18 -7.46 -4.83 -20.60
C ALA A 18 -6.59 -3.98 -21.55
N ARG A 19 -6.45 -4.38 -22.82
CA ARG A 19 -5.71 -3.58 -23.82
C ARG A 19 -6.33 -2.21 -24.02
N HIS A 20 -7.66 -2.13 -24.11
CA HIS A 20 -8.36 -0.85 -24.23
C HIS A 20 -8.12 0.05 -23.00
N LEU A 21 -8.22 -0.49 -21.79
CA LEU A 21 -7.98 0.25 -20.55
C LEU A 21 -6.53 0.71 -20.42
N LEU A 22 -5.56 -0.12 -20.79
CA LEU A 22 -4.15 0.25 -20.83
C LEU A 22 -3.88 1.36 -21.85
N ALA A 23 -4.44 1.26 -23.06
CA ALA A 23 -4.32 2.31 -24.08
C ALA A 23 -5.02 3.62 -23.65
N LYS A 24 -6.12 3.55 -22.91
CA LYS A 24 -6.77 4.74 -22.35
C LYS A 24 -5.90 5.39 -21.26
N ARG A 25 -5.31 4.59 -20.38
CA ARG A 25 -4.40 5.07 -19.31
C ARG A 25 -3.08 5.57 -19.86
N SER A 26 -2.59 5.01 -20.96
CA SER A 26 -1.33 5.41 -21.59
C SER A 26 -1.35 6.84 -22.12
N ARG A 27 -2.54 7.37 -22.46
CA ARG A 27 -2.75 8.78 -22.82
C ARG A 27 -2.27 9.76 -21.73
N ARG A 28 -2.33 9.35 -20.45
CA ARG A 28 -1.85 10.15 -19.31
C ARG A 28 -0.44 9.75 -18.87
N SER A 29 -0.10 8.46 -19.00
CA SER A 29 1.21 7.94 -18.61
C SER A 29 1.62 6.80 -19.54
N PRO A 30 2.52 7.04 -20.52
CA PRO A 30 2.95 6.03 -21.48
C PRO A 30 3.49 4.73 -20.85
N ALA A 31 4.00 4.81 -19.61
CA ALA A 31 4.54 3.68 -18.86
C ALA A 31 3.54 2.52 -18.65
N TYR A 32 2.23 2.74 -18.82
CA TYR A 32 1.23 1.66 -18.81
C TYR A 32 1.37 0.67 -19.98
N LEU A 33 2.07 1.05 -21.06
CA LEU A 33 2.32 0.16 -22.21
C LEU A 33 3.60 -0.68 -22.06
N LEU A 34 4.40 -0.44 -21.01
CA LEU A 34 5.59 -1.23 -20.71
C LEU A 34 5.21 -2.55 -20.03
N HIS A 35 5.99 -3.60 -20.27
CA HIS A 35 5.86 -4.92 -19.64
C HIS A 35 4.44 -5.53 -19.73
N GLN A 36 3.73 -5.27 -20.83
CA GLN A 36 2.35 -5.77 -21.00
C GLN A 36 2.26 -7.30 -20.96
N GLY A 37 3.28 -8.01 -21.47
CA GLY A 37 3.30 -9.48 -21.47
C GLY A 37 3.12 -10.08 -20.09
N GLU A 38 3.69 -9.44 -19.05
CA GLU A 38 3.52 -9.85 -17.64
C GLU A 38 2.03 -9.86 -17.22
N ARG A 39 1.24 -8.92 -17.73
CA ARG A 39 -0.19 -8.77 -17.41
C ARG A 39 -1.08 -9.79 -18.12
N PHE A 40 -0.57 -10.39 -19.19
CA PHE A 40 -1.29 -11.31 -20.06
C PHE A 40 -0.80 -12.76 -19.95
N GLY A 41 0.02 -13.06 -18.94
CA GLY A 41 0.54 -14.42 -18.71
C GLY A 41 1.46 -14.92 -19.82
N GLU A 42 2.10 -14.01 -20.55
CA GLU A 42 3.10 -14.36 -21.56
C GLU A 42 4.36 -14.93 -20.87
N PRO A 43 5.22 -15.67 -21.59
CA PRO A 43 6.48 -16.16 -21.05
C PRO A 43 7.34 -15.01 -20.49
N LEU A 44 7.89 -15.21 -19.30
CA LEU A 44 8.68 -14.23 -18.57
C LEU A 44 10.16 -14.54 -18.70
N ASP A 45 10.97 -13.52 -18.90
CA ASP A 45 12.43 -13.65 -18.87
C ASP A 45 12.91 -13.83 -17.43
N ASN A 46 13.66 -14.91 -17.18
CA ASN A 46 14.29 -15.23 -15.88
C ASN A 46 13.31 -15.08 -14.69
N PRO A 47 12.20 -15.82 -14.65
CA PRO A 47 11.26 -15.73 -13.53
C PRO A 47 11.94 -16.23 -12.27
N VAL A 48 11.97 -15.39 -11.22
CA VAL A 48 12.49 -15.82 -9.93
C VAL A 48 11.61 -16.96 -9.40
N GLN A 49 12.24 -18.05 -8.95
CA GLN A 49 11.54 -19.23 -8.45
C GLN A 49 11.67 -19.39 -6.94
N HIS A 50 10.71 -20.08 -6.33
CA HIS A 50 10.70 -20.37 -4.89
C HIS A 50 10.84 -19.11 -4.00
N ALA A 51 10.35 -17.99 -4.52
CA ALA A 51 10.37 -16.70 -3.84
C ALA A 51 9.25 -16.62 -2.78
N ILE A 52 9.41 -15.69 -1.86
CA ILE A 52 8.29 -15.10 -1.13
C ILE A 52 7.62 -14.12 -2.08
N TRP A 53 6.35 -14.33 -2.39
CA TRP A 53 5.60 -13.46 -3.28
C TRP A 53 4.75 -12.48 -2.48
N VAL A 54 4.92 -11.18 -2.71
CA VAL A 54 4.10 -10.12 -2.12
C VAL A 54 3.46 -9.29 -3.24
N HIS A 55 2.14 -9.11 -3.16
CA HIS A 55 1.35 -8.29 -4.08
C HIS A 55 0.88 -7.00 -3.42
N ALA A 56 1.24 -5.85 -4.01
CA ALA A 56 0.87 -4.52 -3.54
C ALA A 56 0.50 -3.61 -4.73
N VAL A 57 -0.78 -3.38 -4.98
CA VAL A 57 -1.29 -2.76 -6.21
C VAL A 57 -0.74 -1.35 -6.44
N SER A 58 -0.60 -0.59 -5.37
CA SER A 58 -0.38 0.86 -5.38
C SER A 58 0.84 1.29 -4.54
N VAL A 59 1.30 2.52 -4.74
CA VAL A 59 2.38 3.14 -3.93
C VAL A 59 2.11 3.06 -2.43
N GLY A 60 0.85 3.27 -2.03
CA GLY A 60 0.44 3.24 -0.62
C GLY A 60 0.58 1.84 -0.02
N GLU A 61 0.15 0.82 -0.75
CA GLU A 61 0.29 -0.58 -0.33
C GLU A 61 1.76 -1.03 -0.36
N THR A 62 2.53 -0.62 -1.36
CA THR A 62 3.96 -0.96 -1.45
C THR A 62 4.71 -0.42 -0.22
N ARG A 63 4.40 0.82 0.19
CA ARG A 63 4.97 1.41 1.42
C ARG A 63 4.48 0.70 2.68
N ALA A 64 3.19 0.34 2.74
CA ALA A 64 2.64 -0.43 3.86
C ALA A 64 3.26 -1.83 3.99
N ALA A 65 3.72 -2.42 2.88
CA ALA A 65 4.37 -3.73 2.88
C ALA A 65 5.83 -3.70 3.41
N VAL A 66 6.46 -2.54 3.54
CA VAL A 66 7.87 -2.41 3.98
C VAL A 66 8.18 -3.13 5.30
N PRO A 67 7.49 -2.85 6.43
CA PRO A 67 7.78 -3.52 7.69
C PRO A 67 7.56 -5.05 7.60
N LEU A 68 6.54 -5.47 6.85
CA LEU A 68 6.26 -6.89 6.62
C LEU A 68 7.38 -7.56 5.82
N VAL A 69 7.82 -6.97 4.71
CA VAL A 69 8.92 -7.50 3.89
C VAL A 69 10.21 -7.58 4.69
N GLN A 70 10.52 -6.58 5.53
CA GLN A 70 11.69 -6.60 6.42
C GLN A 70 11.61 -7.72 7.46
N ALA A 71 10.42 -8.01 8.01
CA ALA A 71 10.22 -9.13 8.91
C ALA A 71 10.38 -10.48 8.18
N LEU A 72 9.83 -10.60 6.96
CA LEU A 72 9.93 -11.81 6.13
C LEU A 72 11.38 -12.12 5.75
N ARG A 73 12.17 -11.11 5.36
CA ARG A 73 13.60 -11.29 5.06
C ARG A 73 14.39 -11.80 6.26
N ARG A 74 14.10 -11.29 7.46
CA ARG A 74 14.72 -11.79 8.71
C ARG A 74 14.34 -13.24 8.99
N ARG A 75 13.09 -13.63 8.69
CA ARG A 75 12.58 -14.99 8.94
C ARG A 75 13.03 -16.01 7.89
N PHE A 76 13.23 -15.56 6.66
CA PHE A 76 13.57 -16.36 5.49
C PHE A 76 14.72 -15.71 4.71
N PRO A 77 15.94 -15.68 5.28
CA PRO A 77 17.07 -14.93 4.71
C PRO A 77 17.46 -15.42 3.30
N ASP A 78 17.28 -16.71 3.00
CA ASP A 78 17.68 -17.31 1.73
C ASP A 78 16.56 -17.33 0.67
N ALA A 79 15.38 -16.81 1.01
CA ALA A 79 14.25 -16.81 0.07
C ALA A 79 14.31 -15.56 -0.82
N PRO A 80 14.33 -15.70 -2.17
CA PRO A 80 14.21 -14.56 -3.05
C PRO A 80 12.89 -13.81 -2.83
N LEU A 81 12.86 -12.52 -3.19
CA LEU A 81 11.65 -11.71 -3.08
C LEU A 81 11.05 -11.44 -4.47
N LEU A 82 9.77 -11.79 -4.64
CA LEU A 82 8.97 -11.44 -5.81
C LEU A 82 7.92 -10.41 -5.40
N LEU A 83 7.95 -9.24 -6.02
CA LEU A 83 6.99 -8.17 -5.79
C LEU A 83 6.16 -7.94 -7.05
N THR A 84 4.83 -7.99 -6.93
CA THR A 84 3.93 -7.77 -8.06
C THR A 84 3.01 -6.58 -7.85
N GLN A 85 2.96 -5.64 -8.80
CA GLN A 85 2.13 -4.44 -8.72
C GLN A 85 1.10 -4.39 -9.84
N MET A 86 0.26 -3.35 -9.85
CA MET A 86 -0.69 -3.10 -10.94
C MET A 86 -0.47 -1.75 -11.63
N THR A 87 0.33 -0.85 -11.04
CA THR A 87 0.53 0.52 -11.52
C THR A 87 2.02 0.79 -11.80
N PRO A 88 2.36 1.62 -12.81
CA PRO A 88 3.75 2.00 -13.07
C PRO A 88 4.43 2.68 -11.88
N THR A 89 3.72 3.56 -11.19
CA THR A 89 4.24 4.25 -10.00
C THR A 89 4.44 3.30 -8.82
N GLY A 90 3.55 2.33 -8.63
CA GLY A 90 3.73 1.26 -7.65
C GLY A 90 4.96 0.40 -7.95
N ARG A 91 5.16 0.02 -9.22
CA ARG A 91 6.34 -0.73 -9.65
C ARG A 91 7.64 0.03 -9.41
N ALA A 92 7.72 1.28 -9.84
CA ALA A 92 8.90 2.12 -9.61
C ALA A 92 9.19 2.31 -8.10
N THR A 93 8.13 2.46 -7.29
CA THR A 93 8.27 2.53 -5.82
C THR A 93 8.84 1.23 -5.26
N ALA A 94 8.36 0.08 -5.73
CA ALA A 94 8.85 -1.23 -5.29
C ALA A 94 10.31 -1.46 -5.67
N GLU A 95 10.69 -1.14 -6.90
CA GLU A 95 12.08 -1.23 -7.40
C GLU A 95 13.01 -0.33 -6.59
N SER A 96 12.56 0.86 -6.20
CA SER A 96 13.33 1.79 -5.35
C SER A 96 13.46 1.32 -3.90
N LEU A 97 12.41 0.75 -3.31
CA LEU A 97 12.42 0.30 -1.91
C LEU A 97 13.11 -1.06 -1.73
N PHE A 98 13.10 -1.91 -2.76
CA PHE A 98 13.62 -3.28 -2.72
C PHE A 98 14.45 -3.59 -3.98
N PRO A 99 15.64 -3.00 -4.12
CA PRO A 99 16.46 -3.12 -5.34
C PRO A 99 16.91 -4.56 -5.65
N ASP A 100 16.91 -5.43 -4.66
CA ASP A 100 17.24 -6.86 -4.77
C ASP A 100 16.02 -7.75 -5.10
N ALA A 101 14.81 -7.19 -5.16
CA ALA A 101 13.59 -7.93 -5.45
C ALA A 101 13.28 -7.95 -6.95
N GLN A 102 12.76 -9.07 -7.45
CA GLN A 102 12.18 -9.07 -8.80
C GLN A 102 10.82 -8.40 -8.76
N CYS A 103 10.67 -7.28 -9.47
CA CYS A 103 9.40 -6.56 -9.60
C CYS A 103 8.72 -6.88 -10.93
N ARG A 104 7.44 -7.25 -10.88
CA ARG A 104 6.60 -7.57 -12.06
C ARG A 104 5.23 -6.92 -11.94
N TYR A 105 4.47 -6.91 -13.02
CA TYR A 105 3.02 -6.76 -12.94
C TYR A 105 2.36 -8.11 -12.68
N LEU A 106 1.35 -8.10 -11.81
CA LEU A 106 0.49 -9.28 -11.66
C LEU A 106 -0.35 -9.45 -12.94
N PRO A 107 -0.55 -10.69 -13.44
CA PRO A 107 -1.52 -10.92 -14.51
C PRO A 107 -2.93 -10.49 -14.10
N TYR A 108 -3.73 -10.07 -15.06
CA TYR A 108 -5.16 -9.87 -14.83
C TYR A 108 -5.85 -11.19 -14.44
N ASP A 109 -7.07 -11.12 -13.86
CA ASP A 109 -7.78 -12.28 -13.29
C ASP A 109 -8.34 -13.21 -14.37
N HIS A 110 -7.46 -13.74 -15.19
CA HIS A 110 -7.75 -14.63 -16.27
C HIS A 110 -7.17 -16.01 -15.92
N PRO A 111 -7.97 -17.08 -16.00
CA PRO A 111 -7.59 -18.38 -15.47
C PRO A 111 -6.30 -18.96 -16.07
N ALA A 112 -6.03 -18.71 -17.36
CA ALA A 112 -4.78 -19.16 -17.97
C ALA A 112 -3.57 -18.30 -17.57
N TRP A 113 -3.78 -17.01 -17.32
CA TRP A 113 -2.67 -16.07 -17.07
C TRP A 113 -2.21 -16.16 -15.63
N THR A 114 -3.15 -16.28 -14.69
CA THR A 114 -2.84 -16.53 -13.29
C THR A 114 -2.16 -17.89 -13.11
N ALA A 115 -2.64 -18.94 -13.78
CA ALA A 115 -1.98 -20.25 -13.78
C ALA A 115 -0.56 -20.19 -14.38
N ALA A 116 -0.37 -19.50 -15.50
CA ALA A 116 0.95 -19.34 -16.12
C ALA A 116 1.93 -18.59 -15.20
N PHE A 117 1.47 -17.53 -14.53
CA PHE A 117 2.30 -16.81 -13.56
C PHE A 117 2.77 -17.71 -12.42
N LEU A 118 1.85 -18.48 -11.82
CA LEU A 118 2.20 -19.42 -10.74
C LEU A 118 3.12 -20.54 -11.21
N ALA A 119 2.92 -21.06 -12.42
CA ALA A 119 3.76 -22.11 -13.01
C ALA A 119 5.19 -21.62 -13.29
N GLN A 120 5.36 -20.35 -13.69
CA GLN A 120 6.65 -19.76 -13.99
C GLN A 120 7.44 -19.39 -12.72
N HIS A 121 6.77 -18.82 -11.71
CA HIS A 121 7.42 -18.35 -10.48
C HIS A 121 7.46 -19.37 -9.34
N LYS A 122 6.56 -20.35 -9.30
CA LYS A 122 6.47 -21.38 -8.24
C LYS A 122 6.78 -20.84 -6.82
N PRO A 123 6.06 -19.82 -6.33
CA PRO A 123 6.39 -19.19 -5.05
C PRO A 123 6.30 -20.19 -3.89
N ARG A 124 7.00 -19.93 -2.77
CA ARG A 124 6.83 -20.72 -1.53
C ARG A 124 5.48 -20.46 -0.88
N PHE A 125 5.07 -19.20 -0.87
CA PHE A 125 3.75 -18.72 -0.46
C PHE A 125 3.53 -17.31 -1.02
N GLY A 126 2.28 -16.88 -1.06
CA GLY A 126 1.86 -15.54 -1.50
C GLY A 126 1.29 -14.71 -0.36
N ILE A 127 1.50 -13.40 -0.41
CA ILE A 127 0.88 -12.41 0.46
C ILE A 127 0.25 -11.34 -0.41
N ILE A 128 -1.05 -11.14 -0.26
CA ILE A 128 -1.79 -10.07 -0.92
C ILE A 128 -2.03 -8.96 0.10
N MET A 129 -1.68 -7.72 -0.25
CA MET A 129 -1.85 -6.57 0.63
C MET A 129 -3.26 -5.96 0.50
N GLU A 130 -3.82 -5.55 1.64
CA GLU A 130 -5.10 -4.85 1.76
C GLU A 130 -6.31 -5.62 1.20
N THR A 131 -6.82 -5.26 0.02
CA THR A 131 -8.17 -5.66 -0.43
C THR A 131 -8.19 -6.05 -1.91
N GLU A 132 -7.50 -7.13 -2.25
CA GLU A 132 -7.46 -7.64 -3.62
C GLU A 132 -7.93 -9.09 -3.67
N ILE A 133 -9.24 -9.27 -3.84
CA ILE A 133 -9.88 -10.59 -3.93
C ILE A 133 -10.10 -10.93 -5.41
N TRP A 134 -9.20 -11.75 -5.97
CA TRP A 134 -9.15 -12.15 -7.39
C TRP A 134 -9.55 -13.63 -7.53
N PRO A 135 -10.82 -13.95 -7.89
CA PRO A 135 -11.32 -15.32 -7.87
C PRO A 135 -10.51 -16.33 -8.70
N ASN A 136 -10.04 -15.96 -9.89
CA ASN A 136 -9.26 -16.89 -10.72
C ASN A 136 -7.83 -17.07 -10.22
N LEU A 137 -7.20 -16.02 -9.69
CA LEU A 137 -5.91 -16.09 -9.03
C LEU A 137 -5.96 -17.00 -7.81
N LEU A 138 -6.93 -16.78 -6.92
CA LEU A 138 -7.07 -17.55 -5.68
C LEU A 138 -7.44 -19.01 -5.95
N ALA A 139 -8.28 -19.26 -6.95
CA ALA A 139 -8.55 -20.62 -7.42
C ALA A 139 -7.29 -21.29 -8.00
N ALA A 140 -6.45 -20.56 -8.74
CA ALA A 140 -5.19 -21.10 -9.27
C ALA A 140 -4.18 -21.39 -8.15
N CYS A 141 -4.08 -20.52 -7.14
CA CYS A 141 -3.25 -20.76 -5.95
C CYS A 141 -3.69 -22.03 -5.21
N ARG A 142 -5.00 -22.19 -4.99
CA ARG A 142 -5.56 -23.40 -4.38
C ARG A 142 -5.25 -24.66 -5.20
N ALA A 143 -5.43 -24.60 -6.52
CA ALA A 143 -5.13 -25.73 -7.40
C ALA A 143 -3.63 -26.10 -7.41
N ALA A 144 -2.75 -25.13 -7.21
CA ALA A 144 -1.31 -25.34 -7.09
C ALA A 144 -0.86 -25.71 -5.66
N ASN A 145 -1.78 -25.87 -4.70
CA ASN A 145 -1.50 -26.02 -3.28
C ASN A 145 -0.57 -24.91 -2.71
N LEU A 146 -0.63 -23.71 -3.27
CA LEU A 146 0.16 -22.56 -2.83
C LEU A 146 -0.53 -21.88 -1.64
N PRO A 147 0.11 -21.81 -0.46
CA PRO A 147 -0.44 -21.04 0.66
C PRO A 147 -0.46 -19.55 0.30
N VAL A 148 -1.61 -18.90 0.46
CA VAL A 148 -1.75 -17.45 0.24
C VAL A 148 -2.38 -16.81 1.46
N PHE A 149 -1.90 -15.64 1.84
CA PHE A 149 -2.40 -14.83 2.95
C PHE A 149 -2.92 -13.51 2.43
N LEU A 150 -4.00 -13.00 3.03
CA LEU A 150 -4.41 -11.61 2.88
C LEU A 150 -3.88 -10.84 4.09
N ALA A 151 -2.97 -9.90 3.89
CA ALA A 151 -2.30 -9.15 4.94
C ALA A 151 -2.71 -7.69 4.97
N ASN A 152 -2.69 -7.09 6.16
CA ASN A 152 -3.15 -5.72 6.38
C ASN A 152 -4.57 -5.51 5.82
N ALA A 153 -5.42 -6.53 5.95
CA ALA A 153 -6.72 -6.60 5.29
C ALA A 153 -7.66 -5.55 5.86
N ARG A 154 -8.26 -4.77 4.98
CA ARG A 154 -9.30 -3.79 5.33
C ARG A 154 -10.48 -3.94 4.40
N LEU A 155 -11.67 -3.62 4.86
CA LEU A 155 -12.85 -3.69 4.00
C LEU A 155 -13.85 -2.61 4.40
N SER A 156 -14.11 -1.69 3.46
CA SER A 156 -15.15 -0.70 3.65
C SER A 156 -16.53 -1.36 3.61
N GLU A 157 -17.53 -0.73 4.24
CA GLU A 157 -18.91 -1.24 4.20
C GLU A 157 -19.45 -1.31 2.75
N GLN A 158 -19.14 -0.31 1.93
CA GLN A 158 -19.54 -0.27 0.53
C GLN A 158 -18.96 -1.44 -0.27
N SER A 159 -17.67 -1.74 -0.06
CA SER A 159 -17.01 -2.88 -0.70
C SER A 159 -17.60 -4.20 -0.21
N ALA A 160 -17.86 -4.35 1.09
CA ALA A 160 -18.49 -5.54 1.66
C ALA A 160 -19.86 -5.81 1.03
N GLN A 161 -20.71 -4.80 0.89
CA GLN A 161 -22.01 -4.92 0.20
C GLN A 161 -21.84 -5.38 -1.24
N GLY A 162 -20.83 -4.88 -1.96
CA GLY A 162 -20.51 -5.32 -3.33
C GLY A 162 -20.18 -6.82 -3.40
N TYR A 163 -19.36 -7.32 -2.46
CA TYR A 163 -19.02 -8.74 -2.39
C TYR A 163 -20.21 -9.61 -1.98
N ARG A 164 -21.05 -9.15 -1.04
CA ARG A 164 -22.27 -9.86 -0.59
C ARG A 164 -23.28 -10.09 -1.71
N ARG A 165 -23.26 -9.30 -2.80
CA ARG A 165 -24.13 -9.52 -3.97
C ARG A 165 -23.79 -10.79 -4.75
N TRP A 166 -22.56 -11.27 -4.64
CA TRP A 166 -22.05 -12.40 -5.43
C TRP A 166 -21.32 -13.43 -4.54
N PRO A 167 -21.98 -13.98 -3.51
CA PRO A 167 -21.32 -14.79 -2.49
C PRO A 167 -20.73 -16.08 -3.09
N SER A 168 -21.42 -16.68 -4.07
CA SER A 168 -20.92 -17.88 -4.77
C SER A 168 -19.64 -17.66 -5.59
N LEU A 169 -19.26 -16.42 -5.87
CA LEU A 169 -17.99 -16.08 -6.52
C LEU A 169 -16.90 -15.73 -5.49
N PHE A 170 -17.22 -14.90 -4.49
CA PHE A 170 -16.23 -14.35 -3.58
C PHE A 170 -15.97 -15.20 -2.34
N ALA A 171 -16.97 -15.88 -1.78
CA ALA A 171 -16.74 -16.73 -0.60
C ALA A 171 -15.72 -17.86 -0.90
N PRO A 172 -15.82 -18.63 -2.01
CA PRO A 172 -14.80 -19.63 -2.32
C PRO A 172 -13.40 -19.05 -2.56
N ALA A 173 -13.34 -17.82 -3.11
CA ALA A 173 -12.07 -17.13 -3.31
C ALA A 173 -11.44 -16.77 -1.96
N LEU A 174 -12.21 -16.22 -1.03
CA LEU A 174 -11.76 -15.89 0.32
C LEU A 174 -11.36 -17.13 1.12
N GLN A 175 -12.10 -18.22 1.00
CA GLN A 175 -11.77 -19.52 1.62
C GLN A 175 -10.50 -20.17 1.04
N SER A 176 -9.97 -19.64 -0.06
CA SER A 176 -8.68 -20.09 -0.61
C SER A 176 -7.48 -19.45 0.09
N PHE A 177 -7.70 -18.39 0.89
CA PHE A 177 -6.65 -17.87 1.76
C PHE A 177 -6.40 -18.85 2.91
N ARG A 178 -5.13 -19.09 3.22
CA ARG A 178 -4.73 -19.83 4.42
C ARG A 178 -5.12 -19.09 5.69
N SER A 179 -4.94 -17.77 5.70
CA SER A 179 -5.42 -16.89 6.76
C SER A 179 -5.63 -15.48 6.22
N VAL A 180 -6.54 -14.75 6.86
CA VAL A 180 -6.81 -13.33 6.57
C VAL A 180 -6.44 -12.52 7.81
N LEU A 181 -5.49 -11.60 7.65
CA LEU A 181 -4.91 -10.79 8.73
C LEU A 181 -5.50 -9.37 8.63
N ALA A 182 -6.60 -9.15 9.33
CA ALA A 182 -7.37 -7.91 9.34
C ALA A 182 -6.72 -6.82 10.20
N GLN A 183 -6.96 -5.56 9.83
CA GLN A 183 -6.45 -4.41 10.57
C GLN A 183 -7.18 -4.20 11.90
N THR A 184 -8.51 -4.32 11.88
CA THR A 184 -9.39 -4.06 13.01
C THR A 184 -10.44 -5.16 13.15
N GLU A 185 -11.12 -5.22 14.30
CA GLU A 185 -12.24 -6.16 14.47
C GLU A 185 -13.39 -5.86 13.50
N ALA A 186 -13.68 -4.58 13.24
CA ALA A 186 -14.70 -4.20 12.27
C ALA A 186 -14.38 -4.67 10.85
N ASP A 187 -13.10 -4.65 10.45
CA ASP A 187 -12.67 -5.25 9.18
C ASP A 187 -12.84 -6.76 9.20
N ALA A 188 -12.46 -7.42 10.30
CA ALA A 188 -12.57 -8.87 10.46
C ALA A 188 -14.02 -9.35 10.37
N GLU A 189 -14.95 -8.68 11.06
CA GLU A 189 -16.39 -8.96 10.98
C GLU A 189 -16.93 -8.84 9.55
N ARG A 190 -16.57 -7.76 8.83
CA ARG A 190 -16.98 -7.59 7.44
C ARG A 190 -16.41 -8.69 6.54
N LEU A 191 -15.14 -9.05 6.71
CA LEU A 191 -14.50 -10.12 5.94
C LEU A 191 -15.16 -11.48 6.21
N ARG A 192 -15.45 -11.82 7.48
CA ARG A 192 -16.21 -13.03 7.83
C ARG A 192 -17.60 -13.03 7.19
N SER A 193 -18.28 -11.89 7.19
CA SER A 193 -19.63 -11.75 6.61
C SER A 193 -19.70 -12.00 5.10
N ILE A 194 -18.57 -11.96 4.39
CA ILE A 194 -18.48 -12.25 2.95
C ILE A 194 -17.85 -13.61 2.64
N GLY A 195 -17.62 -14.43 3.66
CA GLY A 195 -17.16 -15.82 3.53
C GLY A 195 -15.67 -16.04 3.79
N ALA A 196 -14.95 -15.08 4.39
CA ALA A 196 -13.58 -15.31 4.83
C ALA A 196 -13.54 -16.25 6.05
N GLU A 197 -12.63 -17.22 5.98
CA GLU A 197 -12.31 -18.14 7.07
C GLU A 197 -10.93 -17.81 7.65
N ASN A 198 -10.64 -18.27 8.88
CA ASN A 198 -9.36 -18.07 9.55
C ASN A 198 -8.92 -16.59 9.59
N VAL A 199 -9.81 -15.73 10.07
CA VAL A 199 -9.60 -14.28 10.17
C VAL A 199 -9.03 -13.91 11.53
N LEU A 200 -7.84 -13.31 11.53
CA LEU A 200 -7.11 -12.82 12.70
C LEU A 200 -7.00 -11.30 12.64
N VAL A 201 -7.10 -10.61 13.78
CA VAL A 201 -6.82 -9.18 13.88
C VAL A 201 -5.36 -8.97 14.24
N CYS A 202 -4.62 -8.26 13.39
CA CYS A 202 -3.17 -8.07 13.53
C CYS A 202 -2.75 -6.60 13.59
N GLY A 203 -3.69 -5.65 13.54
CA GLY A 203 -3.36 -4.23 13.49
C GLY A 203 -2.97 -3.77 12.08
N ASN A 204 -2.57 -2.50 11.97
CA ASN A 204 -2.27 -1.87 10.70
C ASN A 204 -0.77 -1.63 10.55
N THR A 205 -0.19 -2.25 9.52
CA THR A 205 1.25 -2.17 9.19
C THR A 205 1.76 -0.74 8.98
N LYS A 206 0.88 0.22 8.68
CA LYS A 206 1.24 1.65 8.58
C LYS A 206 1.68 2.25 9.92
N TYR A 207 1.39 1.58 11.04
CA TYR A 207 1.83 1.97 12.38
C TYR A 207 3.10 1.24 12.84
N ASP A 208 3.57 0.23 12.10
CA ASP A 208 4.80 -0.51 12.41
C ASP A 208 6.07 0.25 11.99
N ILE A 209 6.06 1.57 12.19
CA ILE A 209 7.16 2.47 11.88
C ILE A 209 8.08 2.52 13.08
N ALA A 210 9.28 1.97 12.94
CA ALA A 210 10.38 2.23 13.86
C ALA A 210 11.15 3.47 13.39
N PRO A 211 11.21 4.56 14.17
CA PRO A 211 12.06 5.69 13.85
C PRO A 211 13.52 5.21 13.68
N PRO A 212 14.24 5.64 12.63
CA PRO A 212 15.67 5.38 12.49
C PRO A 212 16.45 5.82 13.74
N ALA A 213 17.58 5.18 14.04
CA ALA A 213 18.41 5.54 15.19
C ALA A 213 18.81 7.03 15.17
N ALA A 214 19.16 7.56 14.00
CA ALA A 214 19.45 8.98 13.80
C ALA A 214 18.28 9.91 14.19
N MET A 215 17.03 9.47 14.02
CA MET A 215 15.87 10.26 14.46
C MET A 215 15.72 10.28 15.98
N ARG A 216 16.13 9.21 16.68
CA ARG A 216 16.17 9.19 18.14
C ARG A 216 17.24 10.13 18.69
N GLU A 217 18.41 10.16 18.06
CA GLU A 217 19.49 11.10 18.39
C GLU A 217 19.05 12.54 18.18
N LEU A 218 18.41 12.84 17.03
CA LEU A 218 17.88 14.16 16.73
C LEU A 218 16.78 14.57 17.73
N ALA A 219 15.88 13.64 18.08
CA ALA A 219 14.85 13.88 19.08
C ALA A 219 15.45 14.18 20.47
N ALA A 220 16.52 13.49 20.86
CA ALA A 220 17.24 13.77 22.10
C ALA A 220 17.87 15.17 22.09
N ALA A 221 18.52 15.55 20.98
CA ALA A 221 19.09 16.89 20.80
C ALA A 221 18.01 17.99 20.85
N PHE A 222 16.85 17.76 20.20
CA PHE A 222 15.72 18.69 20.30
C PHE A 222 15.19 18.78 21.73
N LYS A 223 15.04 17.66 22.44
CA LYS A 223 14.58 17.67 23.83
C LYS A 223 15.52 18.48 24.74
N GLN A 224 16.84 18.35 24.56
CA GLN A 224 17.81 19.17 25.29
C GLN A 224 17.67 20.67 24.99
N ARG A 225 17.46 21.04 23.72
CA ARG A 225 17.30 22.45 23.29
C ARG A 225 15.96 23.05 23.71
N ILE A 226 14.91 22.25 23.71
CA ILE A 226 13.56 22.66 24.12
C ILE A 226 13.52 22.86 25.64
N GLY A 227 14.20 22.00 26.40
CA GLY A 227 14.16 22.02 27.86
C GLY A 227 12.81 21.50 28.38
N GLY A 228 12.33 22.08 29.49
CA GLY A 228 11.07 21.68 30.13
C GLY A 228 9.79 22.30 29.56
N ARG A 229 9.90 23.13 28.52
CA ARG A 229 8.77 23.88 27.96
C ARG A 229 7.74 22.94 27.31
N PRO A 230 6.43 23.21 27.46
CA PRO A 230 5.41 22.58 26.62
C PRO A 230 5.69 22.85 25.13
N VAL A 231 5.32 21.92 24.24
CA VAL A 231 5.52 22.07 22.80
C VAL A 231 4.22 21.87 22.06
N VAL A 232 3.85 22.83 21.22
CA VAL A 232 2.72 22.74 20.29
C VAL A 232 3.29 22.55 18.90
N VAL A 233 2.97 21.42 18.24
CA VAL A 233 3.44 21.13 16.88
C VAL A 233 2.28 21.22 15.90
N CYS A 234 2.36 22.20 15.00
CA CYS A 234 1.44 22.37 13.87
C CYS A 234 2.11 21.83 12.61
N ALA A 235 1.93 20.53 12.35
CA ALA A 235 2.57 19.85 11.24
C ALA A 235 1.68 19.76 9.99
N SER A 236 2.30 19.87 8.82
CA SER A 236 1.64 19.85 7.50
C SER A 236 0.64 20.99 7.27
N THR A 237 0.90 22.19 7.81
CA THR A 237 0.10 23.40 7.52
C THR A 237 0.14 23.73 6.02
N ARG A 238 -0.97 24.24 5.48
CA ARG A 238 -1.17 24.45 4.05
C ARG A 238 -1.53 25.88 3.70
N PHE A 239 -1.27 26.21 2.45
CA PHE A 239 -1.86 27.35 1.78
C PHE A 239 -3.13 26.89 1.06
N HIS A 240 -4.29 27.40 1.46
CA HIS A 240 -5.58 27.05 0.86
C HIS A 240 -6.51 28.26 0.81
N GLN A 241 -7.27 28.41 -0.29
CA GLN A 241 -8.23 29.52 -0.46
C GLN A 241 -7.63 30.91 -0.17
N ASN A 242 -6.40 31.15 -0.65
CA ASN A 242 -5.63 32.39 -0.42
C ASN A 242 -5.30 32.68 1.05
N GLN A 243 -5.38 31.69 1.94
CA GLN A 243 -4.97 31.78 3.34
C GLN A 243 -3.81 30.83 3.61
N ASP A 244 -2.81 31.31 4.33
CA ASP A 244 -1.74 30.46 4.87
C ASP A 244 -2.07 30.10 6.33
N GLU A 245 -2.40 28.84 6.57
CA GLU A 245 -2.68 28.32 7.90
C GLU A 245 -1.53 28.61 8.88
N ALA A 246 -0.28 28.56 8.41
CA ALA A 246 0.89 28.85 9.25
C ALA A 246 0.91 30.31 9.71
N LEU A 247 0.60 31.26 8.82
CA LEU A 247 0.60 32.68 9.17
C LEU A 247 -0.57 33.03 10.10
N LEU A 248 -1.73 32.43 9.89
CA LEU A 248 -2.88 32.57 10.80
C LEU A 248 -2.53 32.06 12.22
N LEU A 249 -1.89 30.89 12.30
CA LEU A 249 -1.43 30.35 13.58
C LEU A 249 -0.40 31.27 14.26
N LEU A 250 0.51 31.88 13.50
CA LEU A 250 1.48 32.83 14.06
C LEU A 250 0.82 34.10 14.60
N GLN A 251 -0.22 34.61 13.92
CA GLN A 251 -0.98 35.78 14.37
C GLN A 251 -1.68 35.51 15.70
N GLU A 252 -2.33 34.36 15.84
CA GLU A 252 -2.93 33.95 17.11
C GLU A 252 -1.87 33.71 18.18
N TRP A 253 -0.74 33.09 17.80
CA TRP A 253 0.37 32.83 18.72
C TRP A 253 1.02 34.10 19.27
N GLN A 254 0.97 35.22 18.53
CA GLN A 254 1.48 36.51 18.98
C GLN A 254 0.80 36.99 20.27
N GLN A 255 -0.45 36.60 20.50
CA GLN A 255 -1.22 36.98 21.68
C GLN A 255 -0.96 36.05 22.87
N TYR A 256 -0.32 34.89 22.65
CA TYR A 256 -0.07 33.90 23.68
C TYR A 256 1.04 34.34 24.64
N GLN A 257 0.74 34.33 25.95
CA GLN A 257 1.63 34.81 27.02
C GLN A 257 2.29 33.68 27.84
N GLY A 258 2.14 32.41 27.42
CA GLY A 258 2.74 31.28 28.13
C GLY A 258 4.17 30.96 27.68
N ASP A 259 4.74 29.86 28.20
CA ASP A 259 6.12 29.45 27.98
C ASP A 259 6.29 28.36 26.91
N ALA A 260 5.19 27.95 26.27
CA ALA A 260 5.20 26.91 25.25
C ALA A 260 6.04 27.31 24.02
N LEU A 261 6.64 26.32 23.37
CA LEU A 261 7.29 26.45 22.07
C LEU A 261 6.31 26.04 20.96
N LEU A 262 6.01 26.96 20.05
CA LEU A 262 5.32 26.64 18.81
C LEU A 262 6.31 26.15 17.75
N VAL A 263 6.03 24.97 17.19
CA VAL A 263 6.74 24.41 16.04
C VAL A 263 5.77 24.34 14.87
N ILE A 264 6.05 25.09 13.81
CA ILE A 264 5.27 25.04 12.56
C ILE A 264 6.07 24.27 11.52
N VAL A 265 5.46 23.26 10.91
CA VAL A 265 6.05 22.49 9.82
C VAL A 265 5.15 22.60 8.58
N PRO A 266 5.40 23.55 7.67
CA PRO A 266 4.63 23.66 6.44
C PRO A 266 4.65 22.37 5.63
N ARG A 267 3.53 22.06 4.96
CA ARG A 267 3.41 20.88 4.09
C ARG A 267 4.41 20.90 2.93
N HIS A 268 4.79 22.10 2.53
CA HIS A 268 5.50 22.45 1.31
C HIS A 268 6.79 23.20 1.70
N PRO A 269 7.99 22.64 1.47
CA PRO A 269 9.27 23.26 1.84
C PRO A 269 9.44 24.69 1.32
N GLU A 270 8.86 24.99 0.15
CA GLU A 270 8.84 26.32 -0.45
C GLU A 270 8.14 27.40 0.41
N ARG A 271 7.34 26.99 1.40
CA ARG A 271 6.70 27.92 2.36
C ARG A 271 7.55 28.21 3.59
N PHE A 272 8.68 27.52 3.80
CA PHE A 272 9.44 27.66 5.04
C PHE A 272 9.97 29.08 5.23
N ASP A 273 10.45 29.71 4.16
CA ASP A 273 10.98 31.07 4.20
C ASP A 273 9.86 32.08 4.48
N ALA A 274 8.76 32.01 3.74
CA ALA A 274 7.61 32.90 3.93
C ALA A 274 7.02 32.84 5.36
N VAL A 275 6.99 31.65 5.97
CA VAL A 275 6.50 31.46 7.34
C VAL A 275 7.50 32.01 8.38
N ALA A 276 8.80 31.81 8.17
CA ALA A 276 9.84 32.36 9.05
C ALA A 276 9.87 33.89 9.01
N GLU A 277 9.77 34.47 7.81
CA GLU A 277 9.64 35.92 7.60
C GLU A 277 8.38 36.47 8.25
N GLY A 278 7.24 35.79 8.09
CA GLY A 278 5.98 36.15 8.74
C GLY A 278 6.08 36.15 10.27
N ALA A 279 6.74 35.16 10.86
CA ALA A 279 6.97 35.11 12.30
C ALA A 279 7.83 36.29 12.78
N ALA A 280 8.92 36.59 12.06
CA ALA A 280 9.80 37.72 12.37
C ALA A 280 9.07 39.07 12.24
N ALA A 281 8.22 39.24 11.22
CA ALA A 281 7.41 40.45 11.02
C ALA A 281 6.40 40.68 12.16
N LEU A 282 5.92 39.61 12.79
CA LEU A 282 5.08 39.67 14.00
C LEU A 282 5.89 39.89 15.30
N GLY A 283 7.21 40.05 15.20
CA GLY A 283 8.10 40.25 16.35
C GLY A 283 8.34 38.99 17.17
N LEU A 284 8.01 37.81 16.66
CA LEU A 284 8.24 36.54 17.35
C LEU A 284 9.71 36.16 17.26
N ARG A 285 10.26 35.63 18.36
CA ARG A 285 11.60 35.02 18.36
C ARG A 285 11.55 33.69 17.60
N VAL A 286 12.04 33.68 16.37
CA VAL A 286 12.01 32.51 15.48
C VAL A 286 13.37 31.81 15.42
N GLN A 287 13.34 30.49 15.22
CA GLN A 287 14.48 29.69 14.82
C GLN A 287 14.04 28.72 13.73
N ARG A 288 14.84 28.61 12.66
CA ARG A 288 14.66 27.63 11.58
C ARG A 288 15.58 26.43 11.77
#